data_AF-A0A9P1CIK8-F1
#
_entry.id   AF-A0A9P1CIK8-F1
#
_cell.length_a   1.000
_cell.length_b   1.000
_cell.length_c   1.000
_cell.angle_alpha   90.00
_cell.angle_beta   90.00
_cell.angle_gamma   90.00
#
_symmetry.space_group_name_H-M   'P 1'
#
loop_
_entity.id
_entity.type
_entity.pdbx_description
1 polymer ?
#
loop_
_entity_poly.entity_id
_entity_poly.type
_entity_poly.pdbx_seq_one_letter_code
_entity_poly.pdbx_strand_id
1 'polypeptide(L)'
;MAMGEADVEGEAVDDFEHMKTYGLRFIPAQIIICVLLWLIGAIYMAVTANENIFLAKGGLDTFANGWTSVRTHKDCEDCAAGGKASGIQLRRFIRAVAEVLEFEMNTSEALKLVLGPVGLNAWLMADDLRWQAIWRLITYQFTHGHFTHIAMNTLVALFTGIPLEGFHGPKRTFIVFETSVICGGLWHMAWRPHDSALVGMSAGCYALMAMHMADLIMNWGQNRYRFPRLFLLLLLIGLDVGAGAMAKPDDVTGHAAHFGGYLAGLIFGLCFVRNVKVTKCEKYLQAVGVFIGCGCLIFCLVWIALWAPRSLWDGGVPWCWARQVRESLRTELSNRCRQSLCF
;
A
#
# COMPACT_ATOMS: atom_id res chain seq x y z
N MET A 1 35.36 14.11 13.59
CA MET A 1 35.93 14.75 12.39
C MET A 1 34.84 15.65 11.84
N ALA A 2 34.96 16.97 12.02
CA ALA A 2 34.07 17.92 11.37
C ALA A 2 34.54 18.07 9.92
N MET A 3 33.66 17.85 8.95
CA MET A 3 33.94 18.16 7.53
C MET A 3 34.16 19.67 7.38
N GLY A 4 35.15 20.06 6.59
CA GLY A 4 35.45 21.48 6.32
C GLY A 4 34.40 22.12 5.42
N GLU A 5 34.23 23.44 5.48
CA GLU A 5 33.30 24.21 4.63
C GLU A 5 33.52 23.99 3.13
N ALA A 6 34.75 23.70 2.69
CA ALA A 6 35.05 23.41 1.28
C ALA A 6 34.48 22.06 0.81
N ASP A 7 34.45 21.05 1.67
CA ASP A 7 33.86 19.74 1.34
C ASP A 7 32.33 19.85 1.23
N VAL A 8 31.75 20.76 2.03
CA VAL A 8 30.31 21.06 2.07
C VAL A 8 29.80 21.69 0.77
N GLU A 9 30.54 22.66 0.22
CA GLU A 9 30.17 23.29 -1.05
C GLU A 9 30.30 22.31 -2.21
N GLY A 10 31.33 21.46 -2.21
CA GLY A 10 31.53 20.43 -3.23
C GLY A 10 30.40 19.39 -3.29
N GLU A 11 29.92 18.93 -2.13
CA GLU A 11 28.85 17.92 -2.04
C GLU A 11 27.49 18.51 -2.46
N ALA A 12 27.18 19.75 -2.08
CA ALA A 12 25.96 20.44 -2.49
C ALA A 12 25.91 20.71 -4.00
N VAL A 13 27.06 20.97 -4.63
CA VAL A 13 27.17 21.14 -6.08
C VAL A 13 26.95 19.81 -6.81
N ASP A 14 27.51 18.70 -6.31
CA ASP A 14 27.33 17.36 -6.90
C ASP A 14 25.86 16.89 -6.79
N ASP A 15 25.19 17.12 -5.66
CA ASP A 15 23.75 16.85 -5.51
C ASP A 15 22.89 17.65 -6.49
N PHE A 16 23.24 18.93 -6.73
CA PHE A 16 22.51 19.80 -7.64
C PHE A 16 22.73 19.42 -9.12
N GLU A 17 23.95 19.02 -9.49
CA GLU A 17 24.24 18.47 -10.82
C GLU A 17 23.55 17.12 -11.03
N HIS A 18 23.59 16.23 -10.04
CA HIS A 18 22.92 14.93 -10.10
C HIS A 18 21.40 15.08 -10.26
N MET A 19 20.79 16.06 -9.58
CA MET A 19 19.37 16.38 -9.74
C MET A 19 19.04 16.86 -11.17
N LYS A 20 19.95 17.60 -11.82
CA LYS A 20 19.84 17.99 -13.24
C LYS A 20 20.02 16.81 -14.19
N THR A 21 20.92 15.86 -13.89
CA THR A 21 21.23 14.74 -14.80
C THR A 21 20.14 13.66 -14.84
N TYR A 22 19.52 13.33 -13.71
CA TYR A 22 18.56 12.22 -13.64
C TYR A 22 17.09 12.65 -13.77
N GLY A 23 16.79 13.91 -13.40
CA GLY A 23 15.44 14.48 -13.43
C GLY A 23 14.51 13.84 -12.41
N LEU A 24 13.75 14.67 -11.69
CA LEU A 24 12.64 14.19 -10.86
C LEU A 24 11.52 13.70 -11.77
N ARG A 25 11.18 12.41 -11.69
CA ARG A 25 10.23 11.74 -12.59
C ARG A 25 9.18 10.95 -11.83
N PHE A 26 9.57 10.20 -10.80
CA PHE A 26 8.68 9.23 -10.17
C PHE A 26 7.74 9.87 -9.14
N ILE A 27 8.27 10.44 -8.06
CA ILE A 27 7.47 10.99 -6.97
C ILE A 27 6.54 12.11 -7.46
N PRO A 28 6.98 13.08 -8.28
CA PRO A 28 6.07 14.07 -8.84
C PRO A 28 4.97 13.43 -9.69
N ALA A 29 5.30 12.45 -10.54
CA ALA A 29 4.29 11.77 -11.35
C ALA A 29 3.29 10.99 -10.48
N GLN A 30 3.76 10.29 -9.46
CA GLN A 30 2.91 9.55 -8.52
C GLN A 30 1.91 10.47 -7.82
N ILE A 31 2.39 11.62 -7.33
CA ILE A 31 1.53 12.64 -6.71
C ILE A 31 0.50 13.17 -7.71
N ILE A 32 0.94 13.56 -8.91
CA ILE A 32 0.04 14.09 -9.94
C ILE A 32 -1.04 13.08 -10.29
N ILE A 33 -0.68 11.82 -10.51
CA ILE A 33 -1.62 10.74 -10.84
C ILE A 33 -2.64 10.57 -9.71
N CYS A 34 -2.19 10.45 -8.46
CA CYS A 34 -3.07 10.27 -7.31
C CYS A 34 -4.02 11.46 -7.10
N VAL A 35 -3.52 12.70 -7.21
CA VAL A 35 -4.32 13.92 -7.04
C VAL A 35 -5.33 14.07 -8.16
N LEU A 36 -4.94 13.83 -9.42
CA LEU A 36 -5.87 13.92 -10.56
C LEU A 36 -6.96 12.85 -10.48
N LEU A 37 -6.59 11.59 -10.20
CA LEU A 37 -7.56 10.52 -10.06
C LEU A 37 -8.53 10.81 -8.91
N TRP A 38 -8.03 11.27 -7.76
CA TRP A 38 -8.89 11.63 -6.63
C TRP A 38 -9.81 12.81 -6.98
N LEU A 39 -9.30 13.88 -7.58
CA LEU A 39 -10.08 15.06 -7.93
C LEU A 39 -11.20 14.74 -8.91
N ILE A 40 -10.89 14.00 -9.99
CA ILE A 40 -11.91 13.60 -10.98
C ILE A 40 -12.96 12.69 -10.31
N GLY A 41 -12.53 11.73 -9.49
CA GLY A 41 -13.44 10.86 -8.76
C GLY A 41 -14.33 11.61 -7.77
N ALA A 42 -13.77 12.55 -7.01
CA ALA A 42 -14.51 13.35 -6.04
C ALA A 42 -15.53 14.29 -6.72
N ILE A 43 -15.18 14.89 -7.87
CA ILE A 43 -16.11 15.66 -8.69
C ILE A 43 -17.24 14.76 -9.22
N TYR A 44 -16.90 13.56 -9.70
CA TYR A 44 -17.90 12.60 -10.16
C TYR A 44 -18.91 12.25 -9.06
N MET A 45 -18.43 11.97 -7.84
CA MET A 45 -19.31 11.68 -6.68
C MET A 45 -20.14 12.90 -6.27
N ALA A 46 -19.55 14.11 -6.30
CA ALA A 46 -20.29 15.34 -6.02
C ALA A 46 -21.43 15.58 -7.03
N VAL A 47 -21.21 15.28 -8.31
CA VAL A 47 -22.23 15.48 -9.36
C VAL A 47 -23.29 14.36 -9.36
N THR A 48 -22.88 13.11 -9.18
CA THR A 48 -23.78 11.95 -9.36
C THR A 48 -24.48 11.51 -8.08
N ALA A 49 -23.84 11.69 -6.93
CA ALA A 49 -24.35 11.27 -5.62
C ALA A 49 -24.62 12.44 -4.66
N ASN A 50 -24.41 13.68 -5.11
CA ASN A 50 -24.57 14.90 -4.30
C ASN A 50 -23.74 14.86 -2.99
N GLU A 51 -22.58 14.21 -3.05
CA GLU A 51 -21.64 14.13 -1.93
C GLU A 51 -20.80 15.41 -1.81
N ASN A 52 -20.35 15.71 -0.59
CA ASN A 52 -19.40 16.79 -0.38
C ASN A 52 -18.03 16.37 -0.93
N ILE A 53 -17.48 17.14 -1.88
CA ILE A 53 -16.18 16.86 -2.52
C ILE A 53 -15.03 16.65 -1.53
N PHE A 54 -15.05 17.30 -0.36
CA PHE A 54 -13.99 17.17 0.64
C PHE A 54 -14.08 15.86 1.45
N LEU A 55 -15.27 15.26 1.51
CA LEU A 55 -15.55 14.01 2.22
C LEU A 55 -15.69 12.81 1.27
N ALA A 56 -15.83 13.07 -0.02
CA ALA A 56 -16.03 12.04 -1.04
C ALA A 56 -14.78 11.16 -1.21
N LYS A 57 -15.03 9.85 -1.34
CA LYS A 57 -14.02 8.88 -1.76
C LYS A 57 -13.80 9.02 -3.27
N GLY A 58 -12.57 9.32 -3.65
CA GLY A 58 -12.17 9.56 -5.04
C GLY A 58 -11.01 8.67 -5.47
N GLY A 59 -10.89 8.42 -6.78
CA GLY A 59 -9.74 7.74 -7.38
C GLY A 59 -10.14 6.59 -8.30
N LEU A 60 -9.24 5.62 -8.46
CA LEU A 60 -9.46 4.52 -9.40
C LEU A 60 -10.69 3.65 -9.03
N ASP A 61 -10.98 3.48 -7.73
CA ASP A 61 -12.17 2.77 -7.25
C ASP A 61 -13.48 3.51 -7.63
N THR A 62 -13.45 4.82 -7.92
CA THR A 62 -14.65 5.53 -8.42
C THR A 62 -15.09 5.01 -9.78
N PHE A 63 -14.14 4.64 -10.66
CA PHE A 63 -14.42 4.12 -12.00
C PHE A 63 -14.54 2.60 -12.04
N ALA A 64 -13.99 1.92 -11.04
CA ALA A 64 -13.99 0.46 -10.93
C ALA A 64 -14.31 0.06 -9.48
N ASN A 65 -15.54 0.36 -9.05
CA ASN A 65 -15.97 0.22 -7.65
C ASN A 65 -15.78 -1.20 -7.11
N GLY A 66 -14.98 -1.32 -6.05
CA GLY A 66 -14.69 -2.57 -5.39
C GLY A 66 -13.68 -3.44 -6.14
N TRP A 67 -12.98 -2.93 -7.16
CA TRP A 67 -11.98 -3.68 -7.95
C TRP A 67 -10.53 -3.29 -7.67
N THR A 68 -10.29 -2.11 -7.10
CA THR A 68 -8.94 -1.53 -7.00
C THR A 68 -8.46 -1.44 -5.57
N SER A 69 -9.38 -1.32 -4.61
CA SER A 69 -9.09 -1.40 -3.19
C SER A 69 -8.69 -2.83 -2.75
N VAL A 70 -7.78 -2.93 -1.78
CA VAL A 70 -7.44 -4.22 -1.17
C VAL A 70 -8.55 -4.60 -0.21
N ARG A 71 -9.21 -5.73 -0.49
CA ARG A 71 -10.29 -6.33 0.30
C ARG A 71 -10.10 -7.84 0.29
N THR A 72 -10.39 -8.50 1.41
CA THR A 72 -10.36 -9.97 1.46
C THR A 72 -11.73 -10.59 1.23
N HIS A 73 -12.81 -9.86 1.54
CA HIS A 73 -14.20 -10.28 1.40
C HIS A 73 -15.07 -9.15 0.82
N LYS A 74 -16.28 -9.50 0.38
CA LYS A 74 -17.32 -8.52 0.03
C LYS A 74 -17.96 -7.99 1.31
N ASP A 75 -18.26 -6.69 1.34
CA ASP A 75 -18.96 -6.09 2.46
C ASP A 75 -20.47 -6.39 2.37
N CYS A 76 -21.20 -6.30 3.48
CA CYS A 76 -22.65 -6.52 3.51
C CYS A 76 -23.42 -5.60 2.53
N GLU A 77 -22.89 -4.41 2.22
CA GLU A 77 -23.45 -3.48 1.23
C GLU A 77 -23.32 -3.97 -0.22
N ASP A 78 -22.22 -4.67 -0.55
CA ASP A 78 -21.98 -5.25 -1.88
C ASP A 78 -22.99 -6.36 -2.21
N CYS A 79 -23.43 -7.09 -1.18
CA CYS A 79 -24.47 -8.12 -1.28
C CYS A 79 -25.87 -7.54 -1.48
N ALA A 80 -26.17 -6.40 -0.85
CA ALA A 80 -27.46 -5.72 -0.95
C ALA A 80 -27.70 -5.07 -2.33
N ALA A 81 -26.63 -4.66 -3.01
CA ALA A 81 -26.69 -4.06 -4.34
C ALA A 81 -26.97 -5.06 -5.50
N GLY A 82 -27.26 -6.33 -5.21
CA GLY A 82 -27.63 -7.34 -6.23
C GLY A 82 -26.51 -7.66 -7.23
N GLY A 83 -25.26 -7.34 -6.89
CA GLY A 83 -24.11 -7.49 -7.77
C GLY A 83 -23.79 -8.96 -8.05
N LYS A 84 -24.29 -9.50 -9.16
CA LYS A 84 -23.73 -10.70 -9.80
C LYS A 84 -22.34 -10.40 -10.35
N ALA A 85 -21.36 -10.23 -9.47
CA ALA A 85 -19.99 -9.94 -9.82
C ALA A 85 -19.15 -11.22 -9.77
N SER A 86 -18.90 -11.82 -10.94
CA SER A 86 -17.74 -12.72 -11.08
C SER A 86 -17.16 -12.83 -12.49
N GLY A 87 -17.90 -12.54 -13.58
CA GLY A 87 -17.38 -12.71 -14.95
C GLY A 87 -17.35 -11.45 -15.84
N ILE A 88 -18.39 -10.61 -15.76
CA ILE A 88 -18.60 -9.49 -16.72
C ILE A 88 -17.76 -8.26 -16.34
N GLN A 89 -17.59 -8.01 -15.04
CA GLN A 89 -16.88 -6.83 -14.54
C GLN A 89 -15.35 -6.97 -14.65
N LEU A 90 -14.79 -8.18 -14.53
CA LEU A 90 -13.36 -8.44 -14.81
C LEU A 90 -13.02 -8.15 -16.28
N ARG A 91 -13.91 -8.50 -17.22
CA ARG A 91 -13.74 -8.17 -18.65
C ARG A 91 -13.78 -6.66 -18.90
N ARG A 92 -14.60 -5.93 -18.14
CA ARG A 92 -14.66 -4.46 -18.19
C ARG A 92 -13.41 -3.81 -17.59
N PHE A 93 -12.92 -4.30 -16.46
CA PHE A 93 -11.69 -3.80 -15.84
C PHE A 93 -10.46 -4.08 -16.72
N ILE A 94 -10.31 -5.31 -17.22
CA ILE A 94 -9.25 -5.65 -18.18
C ILE A 94 -9.35 -4.79 -19.43
N ARG A 95 -10.56 -4.54 -19.94
CA ARG A 95 -10.77 -3.66 -21.09
C ARG A 95 -10.40 -2.20 -20.77
N ALA A 96 -10.77 -1.67 -19.61
CA ALA A 96 -10.42 -0.31 -19.19
C ALA A 96 -8.91 -0.15 -18.98
N VAL A 97 -8.24 -1.15 -18.40
CA VAL A 97 -6.77 -1.16 -18.23
C VAL A 97 -6.06 -1.34 -19.58
N ALA A 98 -6.59 -2.18 -20.48
CA ALA A 98 -6.05 -2.38 -21.83
C ALA A 98 -6.27 -1.15 -22.74
N GLU A 99 -7.38 -0.43 -22.58
CA GLU A 99 -7.66 0.85 -23.25
C GLU A 99 -6.69 1.95 -22.80
N VAL A 100 -6.23 1.92 -21.55
CA VAL A 100 -5.22 2.84 -21.02
C VAL A 100 -3.79 2.47 -21.42
N LEU A 101 -3.51 1.18 -21.72
CA LEU A 101 -2.15 0.65 -21.90
C LEU A 101 -1.83 0.13 -23.31
N GLU A 102 -2.71 0.33 -24.31
CA GLU A 102 -2.52 -0.12 -25.71
C GLU A 102 -2.06 -1.59 -25.85
N PHE A 103 -2.62 -2.51 -25.06
CA PHE A 103 -2.22 -3.92 -25.13
C PHE A 103 -3.43 -4.86 -25.19
N GLU A 104 -3.64 -5.51 -26.34
CA GLU A 104 -4.62 -6.60 -26.50
C GLU A 104 -4.03 -7.92 -25.99
N MET A 105 -4.40 -8.35 -24.79
CA MET A 105 -4.04 -9.68 -24.26
C MET A 105 -5.22 -10.64 -24.21
N ASN A 106 -4.98 -11.88 -24.67
CA ASN A 106 -6.00 -12.92 -24.79
C ASN A 106 -6.29 -13.57 -23.42
N THR A 107 -7.43 -13.18 -22.83
CA THR A 107 -7.85 -13.44 -21.45
C THR A 107 -7.93 -14.90 -20.98
N SER A 108 -7.97 -15.88 -21.89
CA SER A 108 -8.19 -17.30 -21.53
C SER A 108 -6.95 -18.04 -21.06
N GLU A 109 -5.77 -17.66 -21.52
CA GLU A 109 -4.51 -18.34 -21.19
C GLU A 109 -3.87 -17.80 -19.90
N ALA A 110 -4.03 -16.50 -19.62
CA ALA A 110 -3.61 -15.89 -18.35
C ALA A 110 -4.32 -16.52 -17.13
N LEU A 111 -5.59 -16.89 -17.29
CA LEU A 111 -6.41 -17.44 -16.22
C LEU A 111 -5.97 -18.86 -15.81
N LYS A 112 -5.47 -19.66 -16.76
CA LYS A 112 -4.99 -21.03 -16.50
C LYS A 112 -3.61 -21.04 -15.82
N LEU A 113 -2.78 -20.04 -16.12
CA LEU A 113 -1.45 -19.90 -15.53
C LEU A 113 -1.50 -19.43 -14.07
N VAL A 114 -2.52 -18.64 -13.70
CA VAL A 114 -2.67 -18.04 -12.36
C VAL A 114 -3.32 -18.98 -11.34
N LEU A 115 -4.27 -19.83 -11.75
CA LEU A 115 -5.16 -20.45 -10.77
C LEU A 115 -4.69 -21.80 -10.22
N GLY A 116 -3.94 -22.61 -10.96
CA GLY A 116 -3.44 -23.92 -10.49
C GLY A 116 -4.52 -24.84 -9.84
N PRO A 117 -4.12 -25.98 -9.26
CA PRO A 117 -5.05 -26.89 -8.57
C PRO A 117 -5.66 -26.29 -7.29
N VAL A 118 -4.98 -25.31 -6.68
CA VAL A 118 -5.42 -24.62 -5.45
C VAL A 118 -6.58 -23.66 -5.72
N GLY A 119 -6.62 -23.04 -6.91
CA GLY A 119 -7.67 -22.09 -7.31
C GLY A 119 -9.04 -22.72 -7.54
N LEU A 120 -9.11 -24.04 -7.77
CA LEU A 120 -10.40 -24.73 -7.95
C LEU A 120 -11.22 -24.79 -6.64
N ASN A 121 -10.54 -24.89 -5.49
CA ASN A 121 -11.19 -24.87 -4.17
C ASN A 121 -11.57 -23.45 -3.73
N ALA A 122 -10.85 -22.42 -4.19
CA ALA A 122 -11.22 -21.01 -3.97
C ALA A 122 -12.49 -20.62 -4.76
N TRP A 123 -12.71 -21.23 -5.93
CA TRP A 123 -13.92 -21.03 -6.72
C TRP A 123 -15.21 -21.51 -6.02
N LEU A 124 -15.09 -22.43 -5.06
CA LEU A 124 -16.22 -22.90 -4.25
C LEU A 124 -16.66 -21.87 -3.17
N MET A 125 -15.88 -20.80 -2.95
CA MET A 125 -16.18 -19.72 -1.99
C MET A 125 -16.30 -18.40 -2.76
N ALA A 126 -17.45 -18.15 -3.39
CA ALA A 126 -17.71 -17.00 -4.29
C ALA A 126 -17.51 -15.58 -3.66
N ASP A 127 -17.20 -15.51 -2.37
CA ASP A 127 -17.05 -14.29 -1.56
C ASP A 127 -15.61 -14.11 -1.00
N ASP A 128 -14.65 -14.96 -1.35
CA ASP A 128 -13.23 -14.81 -0.99
C ASP A 128 -12.44 -14.11 -2.12
N LEU A 129 -12.03 -12.87 -1.88
CA LEU A 129 -11.35 -12.00 -2.85
C LEU A 129 -9.81 -12.05 -2.71
N ARG A 130 -9.26 -12.79 -1.73
CA ARG A 130 -7.81 -12.84 -1.46
C ARG A 130 -6.99 -13.27 -2.67
N TRP A 131 -7.52 -14.17 -3.49
CA TRP A 131 -6.84 -14.68 -4.69
C TRP A 131 -7.02 -13.79 -5.93
N GLN A 132 -7.89 -12.78 -5.85
CA GLN A 132 -8.03 -11.70 -6.83
C GLN A 132 -7.16 -10.48 -6.47
N ALA A 133 -6.23 -10.63 -5.51
CA ALA A 133 -5.53 -9.50 -4.89
C ALA A 133 -4.34 -8.95 -5.68
N ILE A 134 -3.81 -9.65 -6.69
CA ILE A 134 -2.51 -9.29 -7.28
C ILE A 134 -2.48 -7.85 -7.80
N TRP A 135 -3.48 -7.43 -8.59
CA TRP A 135 -3.55 -6.04 -9.04
C TRP A 135 -4.02 -5.09 -7.94
N ARG A 136 -4.84 -5.55 -6.99
CA ARG A 136 -5.32 -4.74 -5.85
C ARG A 136 -4.17 -4.31 -4.96
N LEU A 137 -3.15 -5.15 -4.79
CA LEU A 137 -1.92 -4.87 -4.04
C LEU A 137 -1.11 -3.69 -4.61
N ILE A 138 -1.41 -3.25 -5.83
CA ILE A 138 -0.82 -2.04 -6.44
C ILE A 138 -1.87 -0.95 -6.55
N THR A 139 -3.05 -1.27 -7.08
CA THR A 139 -4.05 -0.29 -7.49
C THR A 139 -4.72 0.45 -6.34
N TYR A 140 -4.67 -0.07 -5.12
CA TYR A 140 -5.28 0.58 -3.94
C TYR A 140 -4.67 1.95 -3.63
N GLN A 141 -3.40 2.16 -4.02
CA GLN A 141 -2.69 3.41 -3.77
C GLN A 141 -3.29 4.61 -4.51
N PHE A 142 -4.06 4.35 -5.58
CA PHE A 142 -4.65 5.37 -6.44
C PHE A 142 -6.08 5.76 -6.05
N THR A 143 -6.55 5.33 -4.88
CA THR A 143 -7.84 5.70 -4.32
C THR A 143 -7.64 6.34 -2.95
N HIS A 144 -8.34 7.42 -2.63
CA HIS A 144 -8.25 8.08 -1.34
C HIS A 144 -9.64 8.40 -0.80
N GLY A 145 -9.80 8.25 0.52
CA GLY A 145 -11.11 8.32 1.18
C GLY A 145 -11.70 9.72 1.28
N HIS A 146 -10.88 10.76 1.35
CA HIS A 146 -11.30 12.15 1.54
C HIS A 146 -10.13 13.11 1.25
N PHE A 147 -10.41 14.41 1.20
CA PHE A 147 -9.43 15.44 0.85
C PHE A 147 -8.22 15.46 1.79
N THR A 148 -8.44 15.42 3.10
CA THR A 148 -7.33 15.48 4.06
C THR A 148 -6.41 14.25 3.96
N HIS A 149 -6.94 13.08 3.57
CA HIS A 149 -6.15 11.87 3.36
C HIS A 149 -5.19 12.03 2.17
N ILE A 150 -5.68 12.45 0.98
CA ILE A 150 -4.80 12.68 -0.17
C ILE A 150 -3.85 13.86 0.07
N ALA A 151 -4.30 14.92 0.77
CA ALA A 151 -3.46 16.08 1.08
C ALA A 151 -2.27 15.68 1.96
N MET A 152 -2.49 14.91 3.04
CA MET A 152 -1.40 14.47 3.92
C MET A 152 -0.45 13.49 3.21
N ASN A 153 -0.98 12.53 2.43
CA ASN A 153 -0.12 11.64 1.63
C ASN A 153 0.73 12.45 0.63
N THR A 154 0.14 13.47 -0.01
CA THR A 154 0.86 14.36 -0.93
C THR A 154 1.95 15.14 -0.22
N LEU A 155 1.66 15.74 0.94
CA LEU A 155 2.66 16.47 1.73
C LEU A 155 3.82 15.57 2.14
N VAL A 156 3.55 14.38 2.67
CA VAL A 156 4.60 13.43 3.05
C VAL A 156 5.40 13.01 1.83
N ALA A 157 4.76 12.63 0.72
CA ALA A 157 5.45 12.24 -0.51
C ALA A 157 6.30 13.37 -1.10
N LEU A 158 5.84 14.62 -1.07
CA LEU A 158 6.60 15.78 -1.52
C LEU A 158 7.86 15.98 -0.67
N PHE A 159 7.69 16.07 0.66
CA PHE A 159 8.79 16.44 1.56
C PHE A 159 9.79 15.30 1.79
N THR A 160 9.36 14.04 1.70
CA THR A 160 10.25 12.89 1.89
C THR A 160 10.73 12.31 0.55
N GLY A 161 9.85 12.22 -0.45
CA GLY A 161 10.15 11.57 -1.71
C GLY A 161 11.03 12.39 -2.63
N ILE A 162 10.80 13.71 -2.76
CA ILE A 162 11.62 14.55 -3.67
C ILE A 162 13.11 14.54 -3.28
N PRO A 163 13.50 14.74 -2.01
CA PRO A 163 14.91 14.68 -1.63
C PRO A 163 15.53 13.30 -1.84
N LEU A 164 14.80 12.21 -1.54
CA LEU A 164 15.28 10.84 -1.78
C LEU A 164 15.47 10.56 -3.26
N GLU A 165 14.54 11.01 -4.10
CA GLU A 165 14.63 10.84 -5.54
C GLU A 165 15.77 11.65 -6.15
N GLY A 166 16.01 12.87 -5.65
CA GLY A 166 17.16 13.68 -6.06
C GLY A 166 18.50 12.98 -5.78
N PHE A 167 18.65 12.42 -4.57
CA PHE A 167 19.90 11.81 -4.11
C PHE A 167 20.13 10.37 -4.59
N HIS A 168 19.09 9.52 -4.55
CA HIS A 168 19.19 8.11 -4.94
C HIS A 168 18.74 7.86 -6.39
N GLY A 169 18.06 8.80 -7.02
CA GLY A 169 17.51 8.68 -8.37
C GLY A 169 16.11 8.02 -8.41
N PRO A 170 15.39 8.19 -9.54
CA PRO A 170 14.02 7.72 -9.72
C PRO A 170 13.87 6.21 -9.61
N LYS A 171 14.82 5.43 -10.15
CA LYS A 171 14.71 3.97 -10.22
C LYS A 171 14.71 3.32 -8.84
N ARG A 172 15.62 3.73 -7.95
CA ARG A 172 15.75 3.19 -6.59
C ARG A 172 14.52 3.57 -5.76
N THR A 173 14.10 4.82 -5.86
CA THR A 173 12.90 5.34 -5.18
C THR A 173 11.65 4.60 -5.63
N PHE A 174 11.47 4.39 -6.94
CA PHE A 174 10.37 3.60 -7.52
C PHE A 174 10.33 2.17 -6.97
N ILE A 175 11.47 1.46 -7.00
CA ILE A 175 11.53 0.07 -6.52
C ILE A 175 11.14 0.00 -5.04
N VAL A 176 11.73 0.86 -4.19
CA VAL A 176 11.43 0.85 -2.75
C VAL A 176 9.97 1.21 -2.48
N PHE A 177 9.42 2.21 -3.17
CA PHE A 177 8.05 2.64 -3.00
C PHE A 177 7.05 1.54 -3.39
N GLU A 178 7.12 1.04 -4.62
CA GLU A 178 6.15 0.07 -5.15
C GLU A 178 6.22 -1.28 -4.46
N THR A 179 7.42 -1.78 -4.15
CA THR A 179 7.55 -3.03 -3.38
C THR A 179 6.96 -2.89 -1.97
N SER A 180 7.07 -1.71 -1.36
CA SER A 180 6.52 -1.45 -0.03
C SER A 180 5.00 -1.25 -0.05
N VAL A 181 4.44 -0.72 -1.14
CA VAL A 181 2.97 -0.67 -1.36
C VAL A 181 2.42 -2.11 -1.41
N ILE A 182 3.06 -2.99 -2.18
CA ILE A 182 2.67 -4.42 -2.24
C ILE A 182 2.78 -5.07 -0.85
N CYS A 183 3.91 -4.89 -0.16
CA CYS A 183 4.12 -5.46 1.18
C CYS A 183 3.16 -4.88 2.22
N GLY A 184 2.82 -3.59 2.14
CA GLY A 184 1.81 -2.95 2.99
C GLY A 184 0.43 -3.57 2.79
N GLY A 185 0.02 -3.79 1.54
CA GLY A 185 -1.22 -4.50 1.21
C GLY A 185 -1.23 -5.93 1.76
N LEU A 186 -0.14 -6.68 1.60
CA LEU A 186 -0.02 -8.04 2.15
C LEU A 186 -0.10 -8.05 3.69
N TRP A 187 0.57 -7.10 4.36
CA TRP A 187 0.51 -7.00 5.82
C TRP A 187 -0.89 -6.64 6.31
N HIS A 188 -1.59 -5.73 5.62
CA HIS A 188 -2.99 -5.42 5.90
C HIS A 188 -3.89 -6.65 5.76
N MET A 189 -3.75 -7.43 4.68
CA MET A 189 -4.52 -8.66 4.48
C MET A 189 -4.26 -9.71 5.57
N ALA A 190 -3.04 -9.80 6.10
CA ALA A 190 -2.71 -10.72 7.18
C ALA A 190 -3.24 -10.24 8.55
N TRP A 191 -3.14 -8.94 8.82
CA TRP A 191 -3.45 -8.38 10.14
C TRP A 191 -4.92 -8.03 10.30
N ARG A 192 -5.53 -7.42 9.29
CA ARG A 192 -6.90 -6.89 9.28
C ARG A 192 -7.67 -7.41 8.06
N PRO A 193 -7.83 -8.73 7.89
CA PRO A 193 -8.53 -9.26 6.73
C PRO A 193 -9.98 -8.76 6.64
N HIS A 194 -10.62 -8.52 7.78
CA HIS A 194 -12.05 -8.21 7.88
C HIS A 194 -12.39 -6.72 8.02
N ASP A 195 -11.39 -5.85 8.02
CA ASP A 195 -11.61 -4.41 8.09
C ASP A 195 -12.07 -3.88 6.72
N SER A 196 -12.53 -2.62 6.70
CA SER A 196 -12.95 -1.99 5.45
C SER A 196 -11.79 -1.87 4.45
N ALA A 197 -12.18 -1.68 3.19
CA ALA A 197 -11.28 -1.65 2.06
C ALA A 197 -10.06 -0.72 2.25
N LEU A 198 -8.86 -1.27 2.15
CA LEU A 198 -7.62 -0.48 2.17
C LEU A 198 -7.50 0.33 0.88
N VAL A 199 -7.23 1.63 1.06
CA VAL A 199 -7.02 2.62 0.01
C VAL A 199 -5.91 3.60 0.42
N GLY A 200 -5.26 4.20 -0.56
CA GLY A 200 -4.32 5.31 -0.38
C GLY A 200 -2.87 4.90 -0.50
N MET A 201 -2.03 5.84 -0.92
CA MET A 201 -0.59 5.60 -1.14
C MET A 201 0.26 5.64 0.15
N SER A 202 -0.38 5.65 1.32
CA SER A 202 0.29 5.87 2.61
C SER A 202 1.33 4.80 2.95
N ALA A 203 1.16 3.54 2.53
CA ALA A 203 2.20 2.51 2.67
C ALA A 203 3.49 2.92 1.94
N GLY A 204 3.37 3.54 0.77
CA GLY A 204 4.49 4.12 0.03
C GLY A 204 5.08 5.36 0.72
N CYS A 205 4.24 6.24 1.29
CA CYS A 205 4.72 7.36 2.12
C CYS A 205 5.56 6.89 3.32
N TYR A 206 5.11 5.83 3.99
CA TYR A 206 5.84 5.16 5.06
C TYR A 206 7.13 4.50 4.59
N ALA A 207 7.13 3.96 3.37
CA ALA A 207 8.34 3.46 2.73
C ALA A 207 9.38 4.55 2.49
N LEU A 208 8.98 5.77 2.11
CA LEU A 208 9.89 6.91 1.94
C LEU A 208 10.50 7.33 3.28
N MET A 209 9.70 7.40 4.35
CA MET A 209 10.22 7.65 5.70
C MET A 209 11.22 6.56 6.12
N ALA A 210 10.93 5.29 5.84
CA ALA A 210 11.81 4.18 6.12
C ALA A 210 13.07 4.16 5.24
N MET A 211 12.97 4.57 3.98
CA MET A 211 14.10 4.72 3.06
C MET A 211 15.05 5.81 3.55
N HIS A 212 14.52 6.90 4.11
CA HIS A 212 15.38 7.89 4.77
C HIS A 212 16.09 7.31 5.99
N MET A 213 15.41 6.48 6.79
CA MET A 213 16.04 5.78 7.92
C MET A 213 17.13 4.82 7.45
N ALA A 214 16.88 4.04 6.39
CA ALA A 214 17.87 3.16 5.79
C ALA A 214 19.10 3.94 5.29
N ASP A 215 18.89 5.07 4.63
CA ASP A 215 19.97 5.93 4.18
C ASP A 215 20.77 6.52 5.36
N LEU A 216 20.11 6.91 6.46
CA LEU A 216 20.81 7.31 7.69
C LEU A 216 21.63 6.17 8.29
N ILE A 217 21.12 4.93 8.30
CA ILE A 217 21.85 3.76 8.80
C ILE A 217 23.08 3.48 7.93
N MET A 218 22.93 3.54 6.60
CA MET A 218 23.99 3.18 5.65
C MET A 218 25.03 4.29 5.47
N ASN A 219 24.64 5.55 5.62
CA ASN A 219 25.48 6.72 5.33
C ASN A 219 25.60 7.66 6.55
N TRP A 220 25.53 7.14 7.78
CA TRP A 220 25.53 7.95 9.01
C TRP A 220 26.73 8.89 9.14
N GLY A 221 27.91 8.43 8.69
CA GLY A 221 29.15 9.20 8.77
C GLY A 221 29.23 10.33 7.75
N GLN A 222 28.55 10.17 6.62
CA GLN A 222 28.58 11.05 5.46
C GLN A 222 27.44 12.07 5.51
N ASN A 223 26.33 11.74 6.19
CA ASN A 223 25.20 12.64 6.27
C ASN A 223 25.44 13.80 7.25
N ARG A 224 25.69 15.01 6.73
CA ARG A 224 25.86 16.24 7.50
C ARG A 224 24.67 16.54 8.44
N TYR A 225 23.44 16.31 7.97
CA TYR A 225 22.21 16.64 8.68
C TYR A 225 21.58 15.43 9.39
N ARG A 226 22.38 14.43 9.76
CA ARG A 226 21.91 13.18 10.37
C ARG A 226 21.02 13.36 11.60
N PHE A 227 21.36 14.28 12.50
CA PHE A 227 20.57 14.51 13.72
C PHE A 227 19.25 15.24 13.46
N PRO A 228 19.22 16.40 12.76
CA PRO A 228 17.95 17.03 12.38
C PRO A 228 17.04 16.11 11.57
N ARG A 229 17.61 15.36 10.62
CA ARG A 229 16.84 14.42 9.79
C ARG A 229 16.28 13.28 10.63
N LEU A 230 17.07 12.67 11.52
CA LEU A 230 16.59 11.64 12.43
C LEU A 230 15.47 12.18 13.33
N PHE A 231 15.65 13.37 13.92
CA PHE A 231 14.63 13.99 14.75
C PHE A 231 13.33 14.22 13.99
N LEU A 232 13.38 14.78 12.78
CA LEU A 232 12.19 15.03 11.96
C LEU A 232 11.48 13.72 11.60
N LEU A 233 12.21 12.67 11.23
CA LEU A 233 11.62 11.35 10.94
C LEU A 233 10.92 10.76 12.17
N LEU A 234 11.57 10.80 13.33
CA LEU A 234 10.99 10.28 14.57
C LEU A 234 9.78 11.12 15.02
N LEU A 235 9.81 12.43 14.81
CA LEU A 235 8.67 13.31 15.07
C LEU A 235 7.49 12.97 14.16
N LEU A 236 7.70 12.81 12.85
CA LEU A 236 6.64 12.46 11.90
C LEU A 236 6.00 11.10 12.25
N ILE A 237 6.83 10.07 12.49
CA ILE A 237 6.36 8.74 12.87
C ILE A 237 5.63 8.80 14.23
N GLY A 238 6.18 9.51 15.20
CA GLY A 238 5.60 9.65 16.53
C GLY A 238 4.25 10.37 16.52
N LEU A 239 4.10 11.41 15.70
CA LEU A 239 2.84 12.11 15.52
C LEU A 239 1.77 11.23 14.86
N ASP A 240 2.11 10.46 13.83
CA ASP A 240 1.14 9.57 13.18
C ASP A 240 0.73 8.40 14.08
N VAL A 241 1.69 7.74 14.74
CA VAL A 241 1.40 6.68 15.72
C VAL A 241 0.58 7.21 16.89
N GLY A 242 0.91 8.42 17.38
CA GLY A 242 0.14 9.09 18.43
C GLY A 242 -1.29 9.42 18.00
N ALA A 243 -1.47 9.94 16.78
CA ALA A 243 -2.79 10.19 16.21
C ALA A 243 -3.59 8.89 16.05
N GLY A 244 -2.97 7.82 15.55
CA GLY A 244 -3.58 6.50 15.43
C GLY A 244 -3.99 5.89 16.77
N ALA A 245 -3.19 6.07 17.82
CA ALA A 245 -3.51 5.60 19.16
C ALA A 245 -4.72 6.35 19.79
N MET A 246 -5.00 7.56 19.32
CA MET A 246 -6.14 8.38 19.76
C MET A 246 -7.36 8.22 18.83
N ALA A 247 -7.21 7.56 17.68
CA ALA A 247 -8.29 7.33 16.73
C ALA A 247 -9.31 6.33 17.30
N LYS A 248 -10.56 6.44 16.85
CA LYS A 248 -11.61 5.49 17.26
C LYS A 248 -11.28 4.09 16.73
N PRO A 249 -11.69 3.00 17.41
CA PRO A 249 -11.42 1.63 16.96
C PRO A 249 -11.93 1.32 15.55
N ASP A 250 -12.98 2.03 15.11
CA ASP A 250 -13.61 1.90 13.80
C ASP A 250 -12.98 2.84 12.74
N ASP A 251 -12.01 3.66 13.13
CA ASP A 251 -11.32 4.57 12.22
C ASP A 251 -10.30 3.75 11.41
N VAL A 252 -10.64 3.51 10.16
CA VAL A 252 -9.95 2.57 9.26
C VAL A 252 -8.71 3.21 8.65
N THR A 253 -7.88 3.84 9.48
CA THR A 253 -6.52 4.17 9.09
C THR A 253 -5.76 2.87 8.95
N GLY A 254 -5.18 2.65 7.76
CA GLY A 254 -4.45 1.45 7.39
C GLY A 254 -3.13 1.28 8.16
N HIS A 255 -3.15 1.29 9.50
CA HIS A 255 -1.98 1.18 10.37
C HIS A 255 -1.18 -0.10 10.09
N ALA A 256 -1.88 -1.19 9.78
CA ALA A 256 -1.24 -2.42 9.31
C ALA A 256 -0.46 -2.19 8.00
N ALA A 257 -1.05 -1.49 7.03
CA ALA A 257 -0.37 -1.15 5.79
C ALA A 257 0.77 -0.14 6.00
N HIS A 258 0.63 0.82 6.94
CA HIS A 258 1.69 1.76 7.32
C HIS A 258 2.90 1.00 7.88
N PHE A 259 2.66 0.09 8.83
CA PHE A 259 3.71 -0.74 9.41
C PHE A 259 4.38 -1.65 8.38
N GLY A 260 3.57 -2.36 7.57
CA GLY A 260 4.08 -3.23 6.50
C GLY A 260 4.90 -2.45 5.47
N GLY A 261 4.44 -1.26 5.06
CA GLY A 261 5.15 -0.37 4.15
C GLY A 261 6.44 0.18 4.76
N TYR A 262 6.45 0.55 6.05
CA TYR A 262 7.67 1.00 6.74
C TYR A 262 8.71 -0.12 6.84
N LEU A 263 8.30 -1.32 7.27
CA LEU A 263 9.19 -2.46 7.41
C LEU A 263 9.80 -2.87 6.06
N ALA A 264 8.97 -2.95 5.02
CA ALA A 264 9.44 -3.22 3.66
C ALA A 264 10.37 -2.11 3.16
N GLY A 265 10.00 -0.84 3.36
CA GLY A 265 10.79 0.31 2.94
C GLY A 265 12.15 0.37 3.63
N LEU A 266 12.25 -0.06 4.89
CA LEU A 266 13.52 -0.17 5.60
C LEU A 266 14.38 -1.30 5.00
N ILE A 267 13.81 -2.48 4.79
CA ILE A 267 14.54 -3.65 4.25
C ILE A 267 15.01 -3.39 2.82
N PHE A 268 14.10 -2.98 1.94
CA PHE A 268 14.44 -2.62 0.56
C PHE A 268 15.34 -1.39 0.52
N GLY A 269 15.13 -0.42 1.41
CA GLY A 269 16.01 0.72 1.60
C GLY A 269 17.45 0.28 1.87
N LEU A 270 17.69 -0.58 2.86
CA LEU A 270 19.04 -1.08 3.17
C LEU A 270 19.72 -1.74 1.96
N CYS A 271 18.94 -2.40 1.10
CA CYS A 271 19.44 -3.09 -0.09
C CYS A 271 19.67 -2.14 -1.28
N PHE A 272 18.82 -1.13 -1.46
CA PHE A 272 18.76 -0.33 -2.68
C PHE A 272 19.20 1.13 -2.52
N VAL A 273 19.38 1.68 -1.32
CA VAL A 273 19.95 3.03 -1.18
C VAL A 273 21.38 3.09 -1.69
N ARG A 274 21.82 4.28 -2.11
CA ARG A 274 23.22 4.50 -2.49
C ARG A 274 24.07 4.41 -1.23
N ASN A 275 25.00 3.48 -1.17
CA ASN A 275 25.96 3.36 -0.08
C ASN A 275 27.28 4.03 -0.50
N VAL A 276 27.60 5.18 0.11
CA VAL A 276 28.76 6.01 -0.27
C VAL A 276 30.06 5.34 0.14
N LYS A 277 30.12 4.75 1.34
CA LYS A 277 31.32 4.07 1.85
C LYS A 277 30.96 2.71 2.41
N VAL A 278 31.10 1.69 1.56
CA VAL A 278 30.73 0.31 1.90
C VAL A 278 31.62 -0.25 3.02
N THR A 279 31.01 -0.62 4.13
CA THR A 279 31.64 -1.36 5.24
C THR A 279 31.16 -2.81 5.31
N LYS A 280 31.89 -3.66 6.06
CA LYS A 280 31.48 -5.06 6.30
C LYS A 280 30.19 -5.14 7.13
N CYS A 281 30.01 -4.22 8.07
CA CYS A 281 28.82 -4.16 8.93
C CYS A 281 27.56 -3.94 8.09
N GLU A 282 27.59 -3.00 7.15
CA GLU A 282 26.48 -2.73 6.24
C GLU A 282 26.10 -3.94 5.38
N LYS A 283 27.09 -4.69 4.86
CA LYS A 283 26.81 -5.93 4.12
C LYS A 283 26.12 -6.98 4.98
N TYR A 284 26.49 -7.09 6.26
CA TYR A 284 25.83 -7.98 7.20
C TYR A 284 24.40 -7.51 7.50
N LEU A 285 24.19 -6.21 7.71
CA LEU A 285 22.86 -5.61 7.89
C LEU A 285 21.95 -5.87 6.68
N GLN A 286 22.48 -5.75 5.46
CA GLN A 286 21.75 -6.10 4.25
C GLN A 286 21.34 -7.57 4.22
N ALA A 287 22.27 -8.49 4.51
CA ALA A 287 21.98 -9.93 4.53
C ALA A 287 20.92 -10.30 5.58
N VAL A 288 21.03 -9.73 6.79
CA VAL A 288 20.02 -9.90 7.85
C VAL A 288 18.68 -9.30 7.43
N GLY A 289 18.68 -8.11 6.84
CA GLY A 289 17.47 -7.47 6.31
C GLY A 289 16.77 -8.33 5.27
N VAL A 290 17.51 -8.90 4.31
CA VAL A 290 16.97 -9.83 3.30
C VAL A 290 16.38 -11.08 3.97
N PHE A 291 17.09 -11.68 4.93
CA PHE A 291 16.59 -12.85 5.65
C PHE A 291 15.27 -12.56 6.39
N ILE A 292 15.20 -11.44 7.11
CA ILE A 292 13.98 -10.98 7.79
C ILE A 292 12.87 -10.73 6.77
N GLY A 293 13.16 -10.03 5.68
CA GLY A 293 12.19 -9.72 4.62
C GLY A 293 11.60 -10.96 3.97
N CYS A 294 12.43 -11.96 3.65
CA CYS A 294 11.97 -13.26 3.15
C CYS A 294 11.08 -13.97 4.19
N GLY A 295 11.46 -13.95 5.46
CA GLY A 295 10.66 -14.51 6.56
C GLY A 295 9.29 -13.86 6.69
N CYS A 296 9.23 -12.52 6.68
CA CYS A 296 7.98 -11.76 6.73
C CYS A 296 7.09 -12.02 5.51
N LEU A 297 7.67 -12.08 4.31
CA LEU A 297 6.92 -12.38 3.09
C LEU A 297 6.32 -13.78 3.13
N ILE A 298 7.11 -14.79 3.47
CA ILE A 298 6.64 -16.18 3.62
C ILE A 298 5.53 -16.24 4.67
N PHE A 299 5.72 -15.56 5.81
CA PHE A 299 4.71 -15.49 6.86
C PHE A 299 3.38 -14.92 6.34
N CYS A 300 3.39 -13.77 5.68
CA CYS A 300 2.18 -13.17 5.13
C CYS A 300 1.49 -14.10 4.11
N LEU A 301 2.26 -14.67 3.18
CA LEU A 301 1.72 -15.57 2.15
C LEU A 301 1.09 -16.82 2.76
N VAL A 302 1.75 -17.44 3.74
CA VAL A 302 1.23 -18.62 4.45
C VAL A 302 -0.02 -18.23 5.25
N TRP A 303 0.03 -17.13 6.01
CA TRP A 303 -1.10 -16.69 6.84
C TRP A 303 -2.34 -16.37 6.02
N ILE A 304 -2.19 -15.63 4.92
CA ILE A 304 -3.28 -15.29 4.00
C ILE A 304 -3.85 -16.54 3.33
N ALA A 305 -3.03 -17.57 3.08
CA ALA A 305 -3.49 -18.82 2.49
C ALA A 305 -4.31 -19.71 3.45
N LEU A 306 -4.25 -19.47 4.76
CA LEU A 306 -5.01 -20.25 5.74
C LEU A 306 -6.51 -19.96 5.67
N TRP A 307 -7.31 -21.02 5.89
CA TRP A 307 -8.75 -20.92 6.04
C TRP A 307 -9.15 -21.36 7.47
N ALA A 308 -10.09 -20.71 8.14
CA ALA A 308 -10.78 -19.47 7.77
C ALA A 308 -9.89 -18.22 7.96
N PRO A 309 -10.11 -17.14 7.18
CA PRO A 309 -9.39 -15.88 7.36
C PRO A 309 -9.63 -15.33 8.77
N ARG A 310 -8.53 -14.93 9.42
CA ARG A 310 -8.52 -14.43 10.80
C ARG A 310 -7.45 -13.37 10.95
N SER A 311 -7.72 -12.38 11.79
CA SER A 311 -6.70 -11.40 12.14
C SER A 311 -5.57 -12.07 12.94
N LEU A 312 -4.40 -11.43 12.97
CA LEU A 312 -3.25 -11.94 13.75
C LEU A 312 -3.52 -12.00 15.26
N TRP A 313 -4.48 -11.20 15.73
CA TRP A 313 -4.80 -11.01 17.15
C TRP A 313 -6.18 -11.56 17.52
N ASP A 314 -6.87 -12.22 16.60
CA ASP A 314 -8.12 -12.91 16.91
C ASP A 314 -7.85 -14.08 17.85
N GLY A 315 -8.15 -13.88 19.13
CA GLY A 315 -8.34 -14.96 20.10
C GLY A 315 -9.72 -15.62 20.01
N GLY A 316 -10.61 -15.08 19.16
CA GLY A 316 -11.96 -15.59 18.92
C GLY A 316 -12.00 -16.84 18.04
N VAL A 317 -13.17 -17.47 17.96
CA VAL A 317 -13.24 -18.81 17.37
C VAL A 317 -13.52 -18.76 15.86
N PRO A 318 -12.71 -19.46 15.02
CA PRO A 318 -12.83 -19.42 13.56
C PRO A 318 -14.22 -19.76 12.98
N TRP A 319 -15.06 -20.46 13.75
CA TRP A 319 -16.40 -20.88 13.29
C TRP A 319 -17.34 -19.71 13.01
N CYS A 320 -17.16 -18.56 13.70
CA CYS A 320 -18.05 -17.40 13.57
C CYS A 320 -18.04 -16.89 12.12
N TRP A 321 -16.86 -16.82 11.52
CA TRP A 321 -16.65 -16.42 10.13
C TRP A 321 -17.10 -17.49 9.15
N ALA A 322 -16.83 -18.77 9.43
CA ALA A 322 -17.33 -19.87 8.61
C ALA A 322 -18.87 -19.87 8.48
N ARG A 323 -19.59 -19.39 9.52
CA ARG A 323 -21.05 -19.24 9.50
C ARG A 323 -21.52 -18.07 8.64
N GLN A 324 -20.88 -16.90 8.73
CA GLN A 324 -21.21 -15.76 7.86
C GLN A 324 -21.07 -16.11 6.37
N VAL A 325 -19.99 -16.84 6.00
CA VAL A 325 -19.76 -17.32 4.63
C VAL A 325 -20.79 -18.38 4.20
N ARG A 326 -21.26 -19.23 5.13
CA ARG A 326 -22.28 -20.25 4.80
C ARG A 326 -23.69 -19.66 4.67
N GLU A 327 -23.99 -18.59 5.41
CA GLU A 327 -25.29 -17.93 5.37
C GLU A 327 -25.47 -17.11 4.07
N SER A 328 -24.40 -16.52 3.51
CA SER A 328 -24.45 -15.85 2.19
C SER A 328 -24.80 -16.81 1.05
N LEU A 329 -24.44 -18.10 1.18
CA LEU A 329 -24.73 -19.16 0.20
C LEU A 329 -26.17 -19.70 0.26
N ARG A 330 -26.93 -19.41 1.34
CA ARG A 330 -28.34 -19.80 1.49
C ARG A 330 -29.22 -18.57 1.33
N THR A 331 -29.55 -18.25 0.09
CA THR A 331 -30.57 -17.29 -0.37
C THR A 331 -31.66 -16.94 0.66
N GLU A 332 -31.60 -15.74 1.25
CA GLU A 332 -32.64 -14.71 1.36
C GLU A 332 -32.17 -13.57 2.28
N LEU A 333 -32.51 -12.33 1.91
CA LEU A 333 -32.12 -11.09 2.58
C LEU A 333 -32.41 -11.09 4.10
N SER A 334 -31.38 -11.34 4.91
CA SER A 334 -31.29 -10.81 6.26
C SER A 334 -30.06 -9.92 6.33
N ASN A 335 -30.27 -8.61 6.08
CA ASN A 335 -29.30 -7.53 6.18
C ASN A 335 -28.79 -7.31 7.61
N ARG A 336 -28.18 -8.32 8.23
CA ARG A 336 -27.45 -8.15 9.49
C ARG A 336 -26.14 -8.91 9.40
N CYS A 337 -25.08 -8.22 9.01
CA CYS A 337 -23.72 -8.54 9.47
C CYS A 337 -23.76 -8.50 11.01
N ARG A 338 -24.16 -9.60 11.67
CA ARG A 338 -24.10 -9.71 13.13
C ARG A 338 -22.64 -9.93 13.53
N GLN A 339 -21.91 -8.83 13.68
CA GLN A 339 -20.76 -8.78 14.59
C GLN A 339 -21.19 -9.09 16.04
N SER A 340 -22.48 -8.95 16.37
CA SER A 340 -23.05 -9.12 17.72
C SER A 340 -23.29 -10.56 18.20
N LEU A 341 -22.87 -11.59 17.46
CA LEU A 341 -22.99 -13.00 17.89
C LEU A 341 -21.66 -13.64 18.35
N CYS A 342 -20.58 -12.87 18.38
CA CYS A 342 -19.24 -13.38 18.74
C CYS A 342 -18.67 -12.67 19.98
N PHE A 343 -19.52 -12.41 20.98
CA PHE A 343 -19.12 -12.06 22.34
C PHE A 343 -19.46 -13.20 23.30
#